data_AF-A0A836MPG6-F1
#
_entry.id   AF-A0A836MPG6-F1
#
_cell.length_a   1.000
_cell.length_b   1.000
_cell.length_c   1.000
_cell.angle_alpha   90.00
_cell.angle_beta   90.00
_cell.angle_gamma   90.00
#
_symmetry.space_group_name_H-M   'P 1'
#
loop_
_entity.id
_entity.type
_entity.pdbx_description
1 polymer ?
#
loop_
_entity_poly.entity_id
_entity_poly.type
_entity_poly.pdbx_seq_one_letter_code
_entity_poly.pdbx_strand_id
1 'polypeptide(L)'
;MQPVIAYNQNAVTHLYFFDSIAAQFTTIVLGKLEHPRLSLDTRVISQTDIADVILAYTRNGILCIRYQRERYGAEHQLGISPGRLWHCGMMKNYRFGFVFRPEQ
;
A
#
# COMPACT_ATOMS: atom_id res chain seq x y z
N MET A 1 12.45 8.18 -7.42
CA MET A 1 11.43 7.87 -6.39
C MET A 1 11.92 8.29 -5.01
N GLN A 2 11.01 8.76 -4.15
CA GLN A 2 11.28 9.10 -2.75
C GLN A 2 10.75 8.00 -1.82
N PRO A 3 11.30 7.83 -0.59
CA PRO A 3 10.86 6.77 0.32
C PRO A 3 9.40 6.94 0.76
N VAL A 4 8.73 5.81 0.94
CA VAL A 4 7.39 5.70 1.53
C VAL A 4 7.47 4.70 2.66
N ILE A 5 6.97 5.06 3.84
CA ILE A 5 7.09 4.27 5.06
C ILE A 5 5.73 4.13 5.72
N ALA A 6 5.26 2.89 5.86
CA ALA A 6 4.08 2.57 6.67
C ALA A 6 4.55 2.01 8.01
N TYR A 7 4.03 2.58 9.10
CA TYR A 7 4.39 2.17 10.45
C TYR A 7 3.19 2.25 11.39
N ASN A 8 3.23 1.48 12.47
CA ASN A 8 2.21 1.50 13.51
C ASN A 8 2.73 2.23 14.75
N GLN A 9 1.95 3.15 15.28
CA GLN A 9 2.19 3.83 16.54
C GLN A 9 0.87 3.80 17.34
N ASN A 10 0.91 3.32 18.59
CA ASN A 10 -0.28 3.25 19.46
C ASN A 10 -1.50 2.57 18.80
N ALA A 11 -1.27 1.44 18.11
CA ALA A 11 -2.29 0.68 17.35
C ALA A 11 -2.94 1.43 16.17
N VAL A 12 -2.40 2.58 15.78
CA VAL A 12 -2.81 3.36 14.60
C VAL A 12 -1.72 3.27 13.54
N THR A 13 -2.13 3.09 12.29
CA THR A 13 -1.22 3.08 11.14
C THR A 13 -1.02 4.50 10.62
N HIS A 14 0.24 4.84 10.45
CA HIS A 14 0.72 6.09 9.85
C HIS A 14 1.39 5.76 8.52
N LEU A 15 1.28 6.69 7.57
CA LEU A 15 1.98 6.62 6.30
C LEU A 15 2.78 7.91 6.09
N TYR A 16 4.10 7.78 6.05
CA TYR A 16 5.04 8.84 5.73
C TYR A 16 5.42 8.76 4.25
N PHE A 17 5.21 9.84 3.50
CA PHE A 17 5.50 9.91 2.07
C PHE A 17 5.74 11.36 1.61
N PHE A 18 6.27 11.53 0.41
CA PHE A 18 6.41 12.86 -0.20
C PHE A 18 5.12 13.30 -0.89
N ASP A 19 4.52 14.39 -0.41
CA ASP A 19 3.37 15.02 -1.05
C ASP A 19 3.86 15.96 -2.14
N SER A 20 3.54 15.62 -3.39
CA SER A 20 3.94 16.41 -4.56
C SER A 20 3.23 17.76 -4.67
N ILE A 21 2.07 17.94 -4.02
CA ILE A 21 1.36 19.23 -4.01
C ILE A 21 2.03 20.18 -3.02
N ALA A 22 2.32 19.70 -1.81
CA ALA A 22 2.99 20.49 -0.79
C ALA A 22 4.51 20.58 -0.98
N ALA A 23 5.07 19.79 -1.91
CA ALA A 23 6.50 19.67 -2.19
C ALA A 23 7.34 19.33 -0.94
N GLN A 24 6.81 18.55 -0.02
CA GLN A 24 7.48 18.15 1.22
C GLN A 24 7.05 16.75 1.68
N PHE A 25 7.83 16.16 2.57
CA PHE A 25 7.42 14.95 3.27
C PHE A 25 6.32 15.26 4.28
N THR A 26 5.33 14.38 4.33
CA THR A 26 4.20 14.47 5.25
C THR A 26 3.85 13.09 5.81
N THR A 27 3.11 13.09 6.91
CA THR A 27 2.56 11.89 7.53
C THR A 27 1.04 12.00 7.56
N ILE A 28 0.35 10.99 7.02
CA ILE A 28 -1.09 10.85 7.18
C ILE A 28 -1.42 9.74 8.18
N VAL A 29 -2.54 9.92 8.89
CA VAL A 29 -3.06 8.95 9.86
C VAL A 29 -4.18 8.16 9.18
N LEU A 30 -4.03 6.83 9.11
CA LEU A 30 -4.96 5.95 8.39
C LEU A 30 -5.89 5.16 9.31
N GLY A 31 -5.77 5.34 10.63
CA GLY A 31 -6.51 4.55 11.62
C GLY A 31 -5.92 3.16 11.77
N LYS A 32 -6.71 2.22 12.32
CA LYS A 32 -6.27 0.83 12.50
C LYS A 32 -6.33 0.09 11.15
N LEU A 33 -5.18 -0.31 10.61
CA LEU A 33 -5.08 -1.19 9.44
C LEU A 33 -4.56 -2.57 9.84
N GLU A 34 -5.05 -3.60 9.18
CA GLU A 34 -4.54 -4.96 9.33
C GLU A 34 -3.48 -5.22 8.26
N HIS A 35 -2.28 -5.57 8.71
CA HIS A 35 -1.17 -6.02 7.86
C HIS A 35 -0.83 -5.09 6.69
N PRO A 36 -0.52 -3.80 6.93
CA PRO A 36 -0.10 -2.90 5.86
C PRO A 36 1.14 -3.42 5.14
N ARG A 37 1.13 -3.34 3.82
CA ARG A 37 2.21 -3.72 2.92
C ARG A 37 2.41 -2.64 1.88
N LEU A 38 3.68 -2.30 1.65
CA LEU A 38 4.09 -1.40 0.57
C LEU A 38 4.81 -2.23 -0.49
N SER A 39 4.49 -2.00 -1.75
CA SER A 39 5.25 -2.51 -2.88
C SER A 39 5.15 -1.57 -4.05
N LEU A 40 6.20 -1.54 -4.87
CA LEU A 40 6.11 -0.99 -6.21
C LEU A 40 5.18 -1.84 -7.08
N ASP A 41 4.43 -1.16 -7.95
CA ASP A 41 3.59 -1.79 -8.95
C ASP A 41 4.39 -2.44 -10.08
N THR A 42 5.55 -1.87 -10.42
CA THR A 42 6.49 -2.41 -11.41
C THR A 42 7.88 -2.69 -10.83
N ARG A 43 8.55 -3.67 -11.42
CA ARG A 43 9.98 -3.98 -11.17
C ARG A 43 10.87 -3.61 -12.35
N VAL A 44 10.30 -3.02 -13.40
CA VAL A 44 11.01 -2.66 -14.62
C VAL A 44 11.75 -1.34 -14.38
N ILE A 45 13.08 -1.38 -14.38
CA ILE A 45 13.94 -0.22 -14.06
C ILE A 45 13.66 0.98 -14.98
N SER A 46 13.36 0.72 -16.26
CA SER A 46 13.05 1.77 -17.24
C SER A 46 11.67 2.41 -17.07
N GLN A 47 10.83 1.93 -16.13
CA GLN A 47 9.48 2.44 -15.87
C GLN A 47 9.36 3.06 -14.47
N THR A 48 10.47 3.44 -13.86
CA THR A 48 10.52 3.96 -12.48
C THR A 48 9.91 5.37 -12.33
N ASP A 49 9.73 6.08 -13.43
CA ASP A 49 9.11 7.40 -13.54
C ASP A 49 7.58 7.35 -13.49
N ILE A 50 6.99 6.26 -13.97
CA ILE A 50 5.53 6.02 -13.98
C ILE A 50 5.09 5.00 -12.92
N ALA A 51 6.03 4.50 -12.11
CA ALA A 51 5.77 3.52 -11.07
C ALA A 51 5.07 4.15 -9.85
N ASP A 52 4.11 3.42 -9.29
CA ASP A 52 3.45 3.79 -8.04
C ASP A 52 3.93 2.87 -6.90
N VAL A 53 4.24 3.47 -5.75
CA VAL A 53 4.28 2.71 -4.49
C VAL A 53 2.86 2.52 -3.98
N ILE A 54 2.36 1.29 -4.05
CA ILE A 54 1.02 0.91 -3.60
C ILE A 54 1.05 0.52 -2.13
N LEU A 55 0.12 1.08 -1.35
CA LEU A 55 -0.20 0.62 -0.01
C LEU A 55 -1.37 -0.36 -0.09
N ALA A 56 -1.17 -1.60 0.34
CA ALA A 56 -2.19 -2.63 0.48
C ALA A 56 -2.38 -3.02 1.95
N TYR A 57 -3.61 -3.29 2.36
CA TYR A 57 -3.96 -3.69 3.73
C TYR A 57 -5.32 -4.37 3.75
N THR A 58 -5.64 -5.01 4.87
CA THR A 58 -6.99 -5.48 5.16
C THR A 58 -7.66 -4.53 6.16
N ARG A 59 -8.98 -4.35 6.03
CA ARG A 59 -9.82 -3.62 6.97
C ARG A 59 -11.16 -4.32 7.06
N ASN A 60 -11.52 -4.81 8.25
CA ASN A 60 -12.79 -5.52 8.48
C ASN A 60 -13.00 -6.69 7.49
N GLY A 61 -11.95 -7.47 7.21
CA GLY A 61 -12.00 -8.57 6.26
C GLY A 61 -12.04 -8.18 4.78
N ILE A 62 -11.93 -6.89 4.44
CA ILE A 62 -11.86 -6.40 3.05
C ILE A 62 -10.43 -6.04 2.69
N LEU A 63 -9.96 -6.53 1.54
CA LEU A 63 -8.70 -6.09 0.94
C LEU A 63 -8.89 -4.69 0.35
N CYS A 64 -8.06 -3.76 0.81
CA CYS A 64 -8.06 -2.38 0.38
C CYS A 64 -6.68 -1.99 -0.17
N ILE A 65 -6.68 -1.04 -1.11
CA ILE A 65 -5.45 -0.39 -1.60
C ILE A 65 -5.58 1.13 -1.63
N ARG A 66 -4.44 1.81 -1.54
CA ARG A 66 -4.29 3.26 -1.75
C ARG A 66 -3.10 3.49 -2.68
N TYR A 67 -3.26 4.39 -3.65
CA TYR A 67 -2.24 4.66 -4.68
C TYR A 67 -1.43 5.93 -4.38
N GLN A 68 -0.16 5.92 -4.78
CA GLN A 68 0.72 7.09 -4.64
C GLN A 68 0.26 8.26 -5.51
N ARG A 69 -0.17 8.01 -6.75
CA ARG A 69 -0.68 9.05 -7.66
C ARG A 69 -1.89 9.81 -7.13
N GLU A 70 -2.62 9.19 -6.21
CA GLU A 70 -3.77 9.78 -5.51
C GLU A 70 -3.39 10.35 -4.14
N ARG A 71 -2.08 10.46 -3.86
CA ARG A 71 -1.51 10.90 -2.58
C ARG A 71 -2.06 10.08 -1.41
N TYR A 72 -2.39 8.81 -1.66
CA TYR A 72 -3.02 7.88 -0.73
C TYR A 72 -4.35 8.39 -0.13
N GLY A 73 -5.00 9.37 -0.75
CA GLY A 73 -6.22 9.98 -0.22
C GLY A 73 -7.45 9.07 -0.33
N ALA A 74 -7.60 8.42 -1.49
CA ALA A 74 -8.72 7.51 -1.75
C ALA A 74 -8.39 6.06 -1.36
N GLU A 75 -9.35 5.39 -0.72
CA GLU A 75 -9.31 3.97 -0.41
C GLU A 75 -10.15 3.20 -1.43
N HIS A 76 -9.52 2.23 -2.09
CA HIS A 76 -10.18 1.36 -3.06
C HIS A 76 -10.34 -0.03 -2.48
N GLN A 77 -11.58 -0.49 -2.37
CA GLN A 77 -11.90 -1.85 -1.93
C GLN A 77 -11.82 -2.81 -3.12
N LEU A 78 -11.06 -3.89 -2.97
CA LEU A 78 -10.88 -4.89 -4.01
C LEU A 78 -11.76 -6.13 -3.83
N GLY A 79 -12.23 -6.39 -2.60
CA GLY A 79 -13.10 -7.50 -2.27
C GLY A 79 -12.75 -8.15 -0.94
N ILE A 80 -13.42 -9.27 -0.63
CA ILE A 80 -13.20 -10.03 0.59
C ILE A 80 -11.77 -10.57 0.61
N SER A 81 -11.06 -10.35 1.72
CA SER A 81 -9.73 -10.88 1.97
C SER A 81 -9.85 -12.37 2.29
N PRO A 82 -9.21 -13.28 1.54
CA PRO A 82 -9.28 -14.73 1.81
C PRO A 82 -8.46 -15.17 3.04
N GLY A 83 -7.82 -14.22 3.73
CA GLY A 83 -7.04 -14.45 4.94
C GLY A 83 -6.16 -13.25 5.26
N ARG A 84 -5.08 -13.48 6.02
CA ARG A 84 -4.11 -12.48 6.40
C ARG A 84 -3.23 -12.08 5.21
N LEU A 85 -3.25 -10.80 4.82
CA LEU A 85 -2.33 -10.27 3.81
C LEU A 85 -0.87 -10.47 4.25
N TRP A 86 -0.11 -11.24 3.47
CA TRP A 86 1.26 -11.60 3.77
C TRP A 86 2.26 -10.82 2.92
N HIS A 87 2.07 -10.79 1.60
CA HIS A 87 2.88 -10.00 0.66
C HIS A 87 2.01 -9.38 -0.44
N CYS A 88 2.49 -8.32 -1.06
CA CYS A 88 1.97 -7.79 -2.31
C CYS A 88 3.12 -7.40 -3.25
N GLY A 89 2.81 -7.23 -4.53
CA GLY A 89 3.77 -6.75 -5.53
C GLY A 89 3.58 -7.32 -6.93
N MET A 90 4.50 -6.98 -7.83
CA MET A 90 4.46 -7.45 -9.22
C MET A 90 4.62 -8.97 -9.32
N MET A 91 3.67 -9.62 -9.99
CA MET A 91 3.66 -11.05 -10.30
C MET A 91 4.36 -11.34 -11.64
N LYS A 92 4.60 -12.63 -11.94
CA LYS A 92 5.22 -13.08 -13.20
C LYS A 92 4.38 -12.77 -14.46
N ASN A 93 3.08 -12.53 -14.29
CA ASN A 93 2.16 -12.17 -15.37
C ASN A 93 2.00 -10.65 -15.54
N TYR A 94 2.94 -9.85 -15.01
CA TYR A 94 2.93 -8.39 -15.09
C TYR A 94 1.70 -7.72 -14.45
N ARG A 95 1.06 -8.39 -13.49
CA ARG A 95 -0.02 -7.81 -12.68
C ARG A 95 0.44 -7.62 -11.25
N PHE A 96 -0.07 -6.57 -10.61
CA PHE A 96 0.04 -6.43 -9.17
C PHE A 96 -0.79 -7.52 -8.47
N GLY A 97 -0.18 -8.19 -7.50
CA GLY A 97 -0.77 -9.33 -6.82
C GLY A 97 -0.64 -9.30 -5.32
N PHE A 98 -1.35 -10.22 -4.69
CA PHE A 98 -1.45 -10.36 -3.24
C PHE A 98 -1.27 -11.83 -2.86
N VAL A 99 -0.52 -12.07 -1.80
CA VAL A 99 -0.32 -13.39 -1.19
C VAL A 99 -0.94 -13.37 0.18
N PHE A 100 -1.77 -14.37 0.48
CA PHE A 100 -2.47 -14.51 1.74
C PHE A 100 -1.95 -15.72 2.50
N ARG A 101 -2.05 -15.67 3.83
CA ARG A 101 -1.91 -16.82 4.70
C ARG A 101 -3.24 -17.11 5.41
N PRO A 102 -3.53 -18.38 5.74
CA PRO A 102 -4.63 -18.70 6.62
C PRO A 102 -4.52 -17.92 7.94
N GLU A 103 -5.66 -17.52 8.50
CA GLU A 103 -5.70 -17.06 9.89
C GLU A 103 -5.42 -18.27 10.79
N GLN A 104 -4.44 -18.14 11.69
CA GLN A 104 -4.12 -19.15 12.72
C GLN A 104 -5.01 -18.94 13.93
#